data_AF-A0A7Y9G9Q8-F1
#
_entry.id   AF-A0A7Y9G9Q8-F1
#
_cell.length_a   1.000
_cell.length_b   1.000
_cell.length_c   1.000
_cell.angle_alpha   90.00
_cell.angle_beta   90.00
_cell.angle_gamma   90.00
#
_symmetry.space_group_name_H-M   'P 1'
#
loop_
_entity.id
_entity.type
_entity.pdbx_description
1 polymer ?
#
loop_
_entity_poly.entity_id
_entity_poly.type
_entity_poly.pdbx_seq_one_letter_code
_entity_poly.pdbx_strand_id
1 'polypeptide(L)'
;MRRRLAWCGAAAVLVAAAVLLVALAARFPTGPGIRPTGIISAGDPPLAAGDAETITVYLVQDGRLVPVVRPGLPGHPYLALSQLGVPLTSQEVRKGLATEIPGPDGVSAGKEGPQGTVVVDVVGEADGTRPARHWSRLARGQVACTAQAIPGVSRVVLTGVFNEEKSAWAVVRCRDFDDLIR
;
A
#
# COMPACT_ATOMS: atom_id res chain seq x y z
N MET A 1 31.19 30.06 -67.43
CA MET A 1 30.17 30.75 -68.24
C MET A 1 29.07 31.27 -67.34
N ARG A 2 28.55 32.45 -67.68
CA ARG A 2 27.58 33.30 -66.97
C ARG A 2 26.27 32.60 -66.60
N ARG A 3 25.62 33.04 -65.51
CA ARG A 3 24.22 33.51 -65.54
C ARG A 3 23.87 34.37 -64.32
N ARG A 4 23.50 35.62 -64.61
CA ARG A 4 22.77 36.56 -63.74
C ARG A 4 21.27 36.27 -63.86
N LEU A 5 20.50 36.88 -62.94
CA LEU A 5 19.09 37.29 -63.01
C LEU A 5 18.04 36.28 -62.51
N ALA A 6 17.54 36.53 -61.31
CA ALA A 6 16.10 36.58 -60.99
C ALA A 6 15.90 37.28 -59.63
N TRP A 7 16.36 38.53 -59.55
CA TRP A 7 15.99 39.50 -58.53
C TRP A 7 14.70 40.16 -59.05
N CYS A 8 13.57 40.04 -58.34
CA CYS A 8 12.41 40.96 -58.34
C CYS A 8 11.12 40.38 -57.73
N GLY A 9 11.01 39.06 -57.48
CA GLY A 9 9.73 38.47 -57.02
C GLY A 9 9.57 38.24 -55.51
N ALA A 10 10.66 37.91 -54.79
CA ALA A 10 10.54 37.34 -53.44
C ALA A 10 10.46 38.38 -52.30
N ALA A 11 10.86 39.63 -52.54
CA ALA A 11 11.00 40.62 -51.47
C ALA A 11 9.65 41.20 -50.98
N ALA A 12 8.60 41.18 -51.82
CA ALA A 12 7.32 41.80 -51.47
C ALA A 12 6.42 40.91 -50.58
N VAL A 13 6.58 39.58 -50.62
CA VAL A 13 5.71 38.66 -49.87
C VAL A 13 6.13 38.54 -48.40
N LEU A 14 7.43 38.72 -48.10
CA LEU A 14 7.95 38.57 -46.73
C LEU A 14 7.58 39.74 -45.80
N VAL A 15 7.41 40.96 -46.33
CA VAL A 15 7.09 42.14 -45.51
C VAL A 15 5.62 42.13 -45.04
N ALA A 16 4.70 41.64 -45.87
CA ALA A 16 3.28 41.57 -45.52
C ALA A 16 2.98 40.56 -44.40
N ALA A 17 3.73 39.44 -44.34
CA ALA A 17 3.57 38.43 -43.30
C ALA A 17 4.08 38.90 -41.92
N ALA A 18 5.13 39.74 -41.89
CA ALA A 18 5.70 40.24 -40.65
C ALA A 18 4.79 41.25 -39.93
N VAL A 19 4.06 42.10 -40.67
CA VAL A 19 3.16 43.11 -40.09
C VAL A 19 1.91 42.46 -39.48
N LEU A 20 1.41 41.36 -40.05
CA LEU A 20 0.24 40.64 -39.53
C LEU A 20 0.54 39.92 -38.19
N LEU A 21 1.77 39.41 -38.01
CA LEU A 21 2.19 38.72 -36.78
C LEU A 21 2.38 39.69 -35.59
N VAL A 22 2.88 40.91 -35.83
CA VAL A 22 3.03 41.92 -34.78
C VAL A 22 1.67 42.46 -34.30
N ALA A 23 0.68 42.57 -35.20
CA ALA A 23 -0.67 43.01 -34.85
C ALA A 23 -1.46 41.99 -34.02
N LEU A 24 -1.17 40.68 -34.12
CA LEU A 24 -1.81 39.65 -33.30
C LEU A 24 -1.17 39.51 -31.90
N ALA A 25 0.12 39.79 -31.75
CA ALA A 25 0.82 39.66 -30.46
C ALA A 25 0.39 40.72 -29.42
N ALA A 26 -0.12 41.87 -29.87
CA ALA A 26 -0.52 42.97 -28.98
C ALA A 26 -1.90 42.77 -28.29
N ARG A 27 -2.57 41.62 -28.51
CA ARG A 27 -3.93 41.36 -28.00
C ARG A 27 -4.01 40.32 -26.88
N PHE A 28 -2.90 39.95 -26.26
CA PHE A 28 -2.97 39.16 -25.03
C PHE A 28 -3.13 40.09 -23.82
N PRO A 29 -4.30 40.17 -23.18
CA PRO A 29 -4.37 40.77 -21.87
C PRO A 29 -3.42 39.98 -20.98
N THR A 30 -2.50 40.68 -20.32
CA THR A 30 -1.76 40.16 -19.18
C THR A 30 -2.81 39.48 -18.29
N GLY A 31 -2.71 38.15 -18.15
CA GLY A 31 -3.71 37.35 -17.44
C GLY A 31 -3.97 37.91 -16.04
N PRO A 32 -5.15 37.66 -15.45
CA PRO A 32 -5.50 38.17 -14.13
C PRO A 32 -4.37 37.82 -13.16
N GLY A 33 -3.62 38.84 -12.76
CA GLY A 33 -2.52 38.69 -11.82
C GLY A 33 -3.06 38.01 -10.58
N ILE A 34 -2.54 36.82 -10.28
CA ILE A 34 -2.86 36.10 -9.06
C ILE A 34 -2.42 37.03 -7.92
N ARG A 35 -3.38 37.68 -7.25
CA ARG A 35 -3.08 38.45 -6.04
C ARG A 35 -2.57 37.45 -5.01
N PRO A 36 -1.43 37.69 -4.36
CA PRO A 36 -1.02 36.89 -3.21
C PRO A 36 -2.17 36.92 -2.20
N THR A 37 -2.86 35.80 -2.02
CA THR A 37 -3.70 35.63 -0.84
C THR A 37 -2.72 35.63 0.32
N GLY A 38 -2.89 36.56 1.26
CA GLY A 38 -1.98 36.70 2.40
C GLY A 38 -1.69 35.35 3.07
N ILE A 39 -0.60 35.28 3.82
CA ILE A 39 -0.24 34.06 4.57
C ILE A 39 -1.37 33.78 5.56
N ILE A 40 -2.16 32.74 5.30
CA ILE A 40 -3.11 32.22 6.27
C ILE A 40 -2.29 31.34 7.21
N SER A 41 -2.20 31.75 8.48
CA SER A 41 -1.62 30.88 9.52
C SER A 41 -2.36 29.55 9.49
N ALA A 42 -1.62 28.43 9.38
CA ALA A 42 -2.18 27.09 9.18
C ALA A 42 -2.95 26.55 10.39
N GLY A 43 -3.33 27.41 11.34
CA GLY A 43 -3.80 27.02 12.66
C GLY A 43 -2.69 26.35 13.47
N ASP A 44 -3.04 25.95 14.68
CA ASP A 44 -2.18 25.06 15.46
C ASP A 44 -2.09 23.69 14.75
N PRO A 45 -0.92 23.03 14.80
CA PRO A 45 -0.80 21.68 14.29
C PRO A 45 -1.83 20.78 14.99
N PRO A 46 -2.44 19.82 14.28
CA PRO A 46 -3.39 18.91 14.89
C PRO A 46 -2.72 18.20 16.07
N LEU A 47 -3.24 18.43 17.28
CA LEU A 47 -2.84 17.69 18.45
C LEU A 47 -3.40 16.27 18.30
N ALA A 48 -2.52 15.30 18.09
CA ALA A 48 -2.86 13.88 18.16
C ALA A 48 -3.12 13.49 19.63
N ALA A 49 -4.26 13.94 20.16
CA ALA A 49 -4.69 13.69 21.54
C ALA A 49 -5.60 12.46 21.66
N GLY A 50 -5.72 11.66 20.60
CA GLY A 50 -6.47 10.40 20.62
C GLY A 50 -5.56 9.25 21.00
N ASP A 51 -5.93 8.50 22.04
CA ASP A 51 -5.38 7.17 22.28
C ASP A 51 -5.73 6.31 21.05
N ALA A 52 -4.74 6.03 20.20
CA ALA A 52 -4.94 5.13 19.09
C ALA A 52 -5.25 3.74 19.65
N GLU A 53 -6.38 3.16 19.24
CA GLU A 53 -6.64 1.74 19.50
C GLU A 53 -5.44 0.94 18.99
N THR A 54 -4.94 0.01 19.78
CA THR A 54 -3.75 -0.76 19.39
C THR A 54 -4.14 -2.09 18.81
N ILE A 55 -3.39 -2.53 17.81
CA ILE A 55 -3.47 -3.89 17.26
C ILE A 55 -2.19 -4.64 17.58
N THR A 56 -2.30 -5.96 17.73
CA THR A 56 -1.12 -6.84 17.87
C THR A 56 -0.93 -7.60 16.57
N VAL A 57 0.27 -7.50 16.00
CA VAL A 57 0.71 -8.29 14.86
C VAL A 57 1.84 -9.20 15.31
N TYR A 58 1.88 -10.44 14.84
CA TYR A 58 3.03 -11.30 15.04
C TYR A 58 4.00 -11.10 13.87
N LEU A 59 5.26 -10.80 14.18
CA LEU A 59 6.36 -10.67 13.22
C LEU A 59 7.40 -11.76 13.46
N VAL A 60 8.31 -11.95 12.52
CA VAL A 60 9.34 -13.00 12.61
C VAL A 60 10.65 -12.42 13.15
N GLN A 61 11.26 -13.09 14.12
CA GLN A 61 12.60 -12.82 14.61
C GLN A 61 13.33 -14.14 14.85
N ASP A 62 14.48 -14.34 14.23
CA ASP A 62 15.27 -15.58 14.39
C ASP A 62 14.46 -16.87 14.14
N GLY A 63 13.52 -16.83 13.18
CA GLY A 63 12.63 -17.97 12.89
C GLY A 63 11.54 -18.23 13.94
N ARG A 64 11.27 -17.27 14.84
CA ARG A 64 10.18 -17.30 15.83
C ARG A 64 9.20 -16.16 15.64
N LEU A 65 7.96 -16.36 16.07
CA LEU A 65 6.88 -15.38 16.08
C LEU A 65 6.96 -14.53 17.35
N VAL A 66 7.04 -13.21 17.16
CA VAL A 66 7.15 -12.21 18.23
C VAL A 66 5.95 -11.26 18.12
N PRO A 67 5.18 -11.05 19.21
CA PRO A 67 4.08 -10.08 19.20
C PRO A 67 4.62 -8.65 19.16
N VAL A 68 4.04 -7.84 18.29
CA VAL A 68 4.40 -6.44 18.09
C VAL A 68 3.13 -5.61 18.10
N VAL A 69 3.12 -4.59 18.94
CA VAL A 69 2.02 -3.65 19.03
C VAL A 69 2.19 -2.56 17.98
N ARG A 70 1.15 -2.34 17.18
CA ARG A 70 1.08 -1.27 16.18
C ARG A 70 -0.14 -0.37 16.44
N PRO A 71 -0.10 0.88 15.97
CA PRO A 71 -1.29 1.72 15.90
C PRO A 71 -2.37 1.02 15.08
N GLY A 72 -3.57 0.95 15.63
CA GLY A 72 -4.77 0.46 15.00
C GLY A 72 -5.71 1.59 14.60
N LEU A 73 -6.92 1.21 14.17
CA LEU A 73 -7.97 2.13 13.78
C LEU A 73 -9.30 1.66 14.38
N PRO A 74 -10.00 2.52 15.15
CA PRO A 74 -11.29 2.16 15.73
C PRO A 74 -12.29 1.63 14.72
N GLY A 75 -12.99 0.56 15.08
CA GLY A 75 -13.97 -0.11 14.22
C GLY A 75 -13.38 -0.99 13.13
N HIS A 76 -12.05 -1.14 13.06
CA HIS A 76 -11.36 -1.93 12.03
C HIS A 76 -10.53 -3.06 12.67
N PRO A 77 -11.16 -4.05 13.33
CA PRO A 77 -10.45 -5.09 14.08
C PRO A 77 -9.53 -5.96 13.19
N TYR A 78 -9.90 -6.18 11.94
CA TYR A 78 -9.12 -6.96 10.98
C TYR A 78 -7.93 -6.21 10.38
N LEU A 79 -7.73 -4.92 10.73
CA LEU A 79 -6.57 -4.14 10.32
C LEU A 79 -5.25 -4.83 10.73
N ALA A 80 -5.25 -5.59 11.84
CA ALA A 80 -4.09 -6.36 12.27
C ALA A 80 -3.59 -7.31 11.16
N LEU A 81 -4.49 -7.93 10.40
CA LEU A 81 -4.13 -8.87 9.34
C LEU A 81 -3.55 -8.15 8.13
N SER A 82 -4.20 -7.08 7.65
CA SER A 82 -3.66 -6.29 6.53
C SER A 82 -2.31 -5.65 6.85
N GLN A 83 -2.04 -5.35 8.13
CA GLN A 83 -0.77 -4.79 8.57
C GLN A 83 0.42 -5.77 8.45
N LEU A 84 0.19 -7.07 8.28
CA LEU A 84 1.25 -8.04 8.01
C LEU A 84 1.92 -7.83 6.65
N GLY A 85 1.17 -7.27 5.70
CA GLY A 85 1.66 -6.91 4.37
C GLY A 85 2.28 -5.53 4.28
N VAL A 86 2.13 -4.70 5.31
CA VAL A 86 2.69 -3.34 5.36
C VAL A 86 4.20 -3.41 5.61
N PRO A 87 5.02 -2.60 4.91
CA PRO A 87 6.46 -2.55 5.15
C PRO A 87 6.80 -2.31 6.62
N LEU A 88 7.86 -2.99 7.07
CA LEU A 88 8.36 -2.86 8.43
C LEU A 88 8.85 -1.43 8.70
N THR A 89 8.59 -0.95 9.91
CA THR A 89 9.12 0.34 10.36
C THR A 89 10.64 0.25 10.58
N SER A 90 11.34 1.39 10.53
CA SER A 90 12.78 1.40 10.81
C SER A 90 13.14 0.89 12.20
N GLN A 91 12.23 1.01 13.19
CA GLN A 91 12.44 0.46 14.52
C GLN A 91 12.34 -1.07 14.53
N GLU A 92 11.37 -1.63 13.81
CA GLU A 92 11.20 -3.08 13.68
C GLU A 92 12.41 -3.71 12.96
N VAL A 93 12.86 -3.10 11.86
CA VAL A 93 14.06 -3.55 11.13
C VAL A 93 15.31 -3.53 12.03
N ARG A 94 15.50 -2.47 12.83
CA ARG A 94 16.64 -2.41 13.79
C ARG A 94 16.58 -3.50 14.87
N LYS A 95 15.39 -4.02 15.18
CA LYS A 95 15.21 -5.16 16.09
C LYS A 95 15.40 -6.52 15.40
N GLY A 96 15.69 -6.55 14.10
CA GLY A 96 15.82 -7.79 13.33
C GLY A 96 14.47 -8.46 13.06
N LEU A 97 13.37 -7.71 13.07
CA LEU A 97 12.06 -8.23 12.74
C LEU A 97 11.89 -8.35 11.22
N ALA A 98 11.12 -9.34 10.80
CA ALA A 98 10.78 -9.65 9.41
C ALA A 98 9.29 -10.02 9.28
N THR A 99 8.78 -10.09 8.05
CA THR A 99 7.46 -10.65 7.72
C THR A 99 7.61 -11.67 6.61
N GLU A 100 6.86 -12.78 6.70
CA GLU A 100 6.79 -13.80 5.65
C GLU A 100 5.63 -13.53 4.68
N ILE A 101 4.82 -12.50 4.95
CA ILE A 101 3.63 -12.18 4.16
C ILE A 101 4.03 -11.29 2.97
N PRO A 102 3.66 -11.68 1.73
CA PRO A 102 4.10 -10.97 0.53
C PRO A 102 3.30 -9.68 0.32
N GLY A 103 3.83 -8.57 0.82
CA GLY A 103 3.32 -7.23 0.52
C GLY A 103 1.87 -6.99 0.98
N PRO A 104 1.31 -5.79 0.69
CA PRO A 104 0.03 -5.35 1.24
C PRO A 104 -1.16 -6.19 0.78
N ASP A 105 -1.06 -6.80 -0.42
CA ASP A 105 -2.13 -7.61 -1.00
C ASP A 105 -2.01 -9.10 -0.65
N GLY A 106 -0.99 -9.50 0.13
CA GLY A 106 -0.74 -10.90 0.47
C GLY A 106 -1.83 -11.56 1.34
N VAL A 107 -2.63 -10.74 2.04
CA VAL A 107 -3.75 -11.21 2.88
C VAL A 107 -4.94 -10.27 2.80
N SER A 108 -6.14 -10.85 2.70
CA SER A 108 -7.41 -10.16 2.95
C SER A 108 -8.20 -10.95 3.99
N ALA A 109 -8.96 -10.25 4.84
CA ALA A 109 -9.69 -10.89 5.93
C ALA A 109 -11.15 -10.46 5.93
N GLY A 110 -12.04 -11.45 6.08
CA GLY A 110 -13.47 -11.29 6.15
C GLY A 110 -14.07 -12.07 7.32
N LYS A 111 -15.18 -11.54 7.85
CA LYS A 111 -15.99 -12.29 8.82
C LYS A 111 -16.97 -13.16 8.05
N GLU A 112 -16.60 -14.42 7.84
CA GLU A 112 -17.46 -15.42 7.25
C GLU A 112 -17.54 -16.66 8.14
N GLY A 113 -18.73 -17.28 8.20
CA GLY A 113 -18.97 -18.49 8.97
C GLY A 113 -19.43 -18.25 10.42
N PRO A 114 -19.26 -19.25 11.31
CA PRO A 114 -19.73 -19.21 12.70
C PRO A 114 -19.07 -18.10 13.53
N GLN A 115 -19.71 -17.73 14.65
CA GLN A 115 -19.12 -16.77 15.58
C GLN A 115 -17.69 -17.17 15.99
N GLY A 116 -16.81 -16.18 16.01
CA GLY A 116 -15.39 -16.34 16.34
C GLY A 116 -14.53 -17.00 15.26
N THR A 117 -15.08 -17.20 14.06
CA THR A 117 -14.30 -17.59 12.87
C THR A 117 -13.97 -16.37 12.03
N VAL A 118 -12.72 -16.27 11.58
CA VAL A 118 -12.30 -15.35 10.53
C VAL A 118 -11.82 -16.15 9.33
N VAL A 119 -12.25 -15.75 8.14
CA VAL A 119 -11.74 -16.29 6.87
C VAL A 119 -10.68 -15.32 6.37
N VAL A 120 -9.52 -15.85 6.02
CA VAL A 120 -8.39 -15.09 5.50
C VAL A 120 -8.04 -15.63 4.12
N ASP A 121 -8.32 -14.82 3.11
CA ASP A 121 -7.88 -15.06 1.75
C ASP A 121 -6.39 -14.78 1.66
N VAL A 122 -5.63 -15.83 1.34
CA VAL A 122 -4.20 -15.70 1.11
C VAL A 122 -3.94 -15.58 -0.38
N VAL A 123 -3.31 -14.49 -0.77
CA VAL A 123 -2.89 -14.27 -2.15
C VAL A 123 -1.47 -14.81 -2.29
N GLY A 124 -1.12 -15.24 -3.51
CA GLY A 124 0.25 -15.62 -3.85
C GLY A 124 1.25 -14.48 -3.61
N GLU A 125 2.52 -14.68 -3.96
CA GLU A 125 3.52 -13.61 -3.89
C GLU A 125 3.04 -12.34 -4.62
N ALA A 126 3.62 -11.18 -4.29
CA ALA A 126 3.19 -9.86 -4.80
C ALA A 126 3.21 -9.74 -6.34
N ASP A 127 3.82 -10.69 -7.04
CA ASP A 127 3.83 -10.82 -8.51
C ASP A 127 2.77 -11.81 -9.06
N GLY A 128 1.95 -12.41 -8.20
CA GLY A 128 0.97 -13.44 -8.54
C GLY A 128 1.57 -14.76 -9.05
N THR A 129 2.90 -14.90 -9.06
CA THR A 129 3.60 -15.96 -9.79
C THR A 129 3.72 -17.24 -8.96
N ARG A 130 3.78 -17.13 -7.63
CA ARG A 130 3.78 -18.28 -6.72
C ARG A 130 2.43 -18.44 -6.02
N PRO A 131 1.75 -19.59 -6.19
CA PRO A 131 0.51 -19.85 -5.47
C PRO A 131 0.74 -19.86 -3.96
N ALA A 132 -0.20 -19.30 -3.19
CA ALA A 132 -0.17 -19.31 -1.73
C ALA A 132 -0.14 -20.73 -1.11
N ARG A 133 -0.40 -21.77 -1.92
CA ARG A 133 -0.19 -23.20 -1.61
C ARG A 133 1.16 -23.49 -0.93
N HIS A 134 2.20 -22.71 -1.20
CA HIS A 134 3.57 -22.94 -0.71
C HIS A 134 3.94 -22.09 0.51
N TRP A 135 2.97 -21.45 1.15
CA TRP A 135 3.26 -20.64 2.34
C TRP A 135 3.99 -21.45 3.41
N SER A 136 5.05 -20.85 3.93
CA SER A 136 5.88 -21.43 4.97
C SER A 136 5.05 -21.70 6.23
N ARG A 137 5.54 -22.59 7.09
CA ARG A 137 4.92 -22.81 8.41
C ARG A 137 4.91 -21.52 9.23
N LEU A 138 5.95 -20.70 9.09
CA LEU A 138 6.04 -19.38 9.72
C LEU A 138 4.96 -18.42 9.19
N ALA A 139 4.77 -18.30 7.87
CA ALA A 139 3.73 -17.45 7.29
C ALA A 139 2.32 -17.79 7.80
N ARG A 140 1.99 -19.09 7.84
CA ARG A 140 0.70 -19.57 8.38
C ARG A 140 0.56 -19.27 9.87
N GLY A 141 1.62 -19.47 10.66
CA GLY A 141 1.64 -19.14 12.08
C GLY A 141 1.50 -17.63 12.32
N GLN A 142 2.16 -16.81 11.51
CA GLN A 142 2.11 -15.35 11.56
C GLN A 142 0.66 -14.85 11.39
N VAL A 143 -0.05 -15.35 10.38
CA VAL A 143 -1.48 -15.04 10.18
C VAL A 143 -2.34 -15.59 11.31
N ALA A 144 -2.15 -16.84 11.70
CA ALA A 144 -2.98 -17.49 12.73
C ALA A 144 -2.90 -16.77 14.09
N CYS A 145 -1.69 -16.42 14.52
CA CYS A 145 -1.46 -15.72 15.79
C CYS A 145 -1.91 -14.26 15.74
N THR A 146 -1.70 -13.57 14.62
CA THR A 146 -2.23 -12.21 14.44
C THR A 146 -3.75 -12.18 14.45
N ALA A 147 -4.40 -13.12 13.76
CA ALA A 147 -5.86 -13.24 13.77
C ALA A 147 -6.42 -13.53 15.16
N GLN A 148 -5.82 -14.46 15.91
CA GLN A 148 -6.29 -14.82 17.25
C GLN A 148 -5.94 -13.80 18.34
N ALA A 149 -5.08 -12.82 18.04
CA ALA A 149 -4.91 -11.65 18.90
C ALA A 149 -6.09 -10.67 18.81
N ILE A 150 -6.96 -10.80 17.79
CA ILE A 150 -8.17 -10.00 17.66
C ILE A 150 -9.22 -10.52 18.66
N PRO A 151 -9.79 -9.66 19.53
CA PRO A 151 -10.80 -10.07 20.49
C PRO A 151 -11.98 -10.81 19.84
N GLY A 152 -12.31 -11.99 20.40
CA GLY A 152 -13.42 -12.82 19.94
C GLY A 152 -13.09 -13.77 18.77
N VAL A 153 -11.89 -13.71 18.20
CA VAL A 153 -11.44 -14.68 17.17
C VAL A 153 -10.86 -15.92 17.85
N SER A 154 -11.45 -17.09 17.58
CA SER A 154 -11.00 -18.39 18.11
C SER A 154 -10.62 -19.38 17.01
N ARG A 155 -10.96 -19.10 15.76
CA ARG A 155 -10.69 -19.97 14.61
C ARG A 155 -10.33 -19.15 13.38
N VAL A 156 -9.32 -19.61 12.64
CA VAL A 156 -8.87 -18.99 11.39
C VAL A 156 -9.02 -20.02 10.27
N VAL A 157 -9.68 -19.62 9.20
CA VAL A 157 -9.75 -20.40 7.96
C VAL A 157 -8.90 -19.68 6.93
N LEU A 158 -7.82 -20.31 6.50
CA LEU A 158 -7.01 -19.83 5.38
C LEU A 158 -7.60 -20.39 4.09
N THR A 159 -7.95 -19.53 3.15
CA THR A 159 -8.43 -19.89 1.80
C THR A 159 -7.32 -19.60 0.79
N GLY A 160 -7.13 -20.49 -0.20
CA GLY A 160 -6.03 -20.38 -1.17
C GLY A 160 -4.74 -21.10 -0.77
N VAL A 161 -4.67 -21.67 0.45
CA VAL A 161 -3.66 -22.66 0.84
C VAL A 161 -4.18 -24.09 0.59
N PHE A 162 -3.30 -25.02 0.21
CA PHE A 162 -3.66 -26.44 0.20
C PHE A 162 -3.38 -27.07 1.56
N ASN A 163 -4.32 -27.87 2.05
CA ASN A 163 -4.10 -28.80 3.17
C ASN A 163 -3.57 -30.16 2.65
N GLU A 164 -3.25 -31.08 3.56
CA GLU A 164 -2.77 -32.45 3.22
C GLU A 164 -3.79 -33.23 2.37
N GLU A 165 -5.06 -32.88 2.47
CA GLU A 165 -6.17 -33.45 1.71
C GLU A 165 -6.39 -32.76 0.34
N LYS A 166 -5.51 -31.82 -0.05
CA LYS A 166 -5.61 -31.02 -1.28
C LYS A 166 -6.85 -30.11 -1.37
N SER A 167 -7.54 -29.88 -0.27
CA SER A 167 -8.58 -28.85 -0.19
C SER A 167 -7.93 -27.48 -0.25
N ALA A 168 -8.50 -26.55 -1.03
CA ALA A 168 -7.99 -25.17 -1.20
C ALA A 168 -8.25 -24.27 0.03
N TRP A 169 -8.36 -24.87 1.21
CA TRP A 169 -8.50 -24.20 2.48
C TRP A 169 -7.86 -25.02 3.59
N ALA A 170 -7.46 -24.35 4.67
CA ALA A 170 -6.98 -24.98 5.89
C ALA A 170 -7.51 -24.24 7.11
N VAL A 171 -7.96 -24.99 8.12
CA VAL A 171 -8.27 -24.41 9.43
C VAL A 171 -7.00 -24.43 10.27
N VAL A 172 -6.64 -23.27 10.82
CA VAL A 172 -5.45 -23.10 11.66
C VAL A 172 -5.79 -22.32 12.92
N ARG A 173 -4.98 -22.53 13.96
CA ARG A 173 -5.02 -21.77 15.22
C ARG A 173 -3.60 -21.42 15.61
N CYS A 174 -3.41 -20.32 16.33
CA CYS A 174 -2.10 -19.92 16.84
C CYS A 174 -1.45 -21.02 17.69
N ARG A 175 -2.26 -21.73 18.49
CA ARG A 175 -1.78 -22.87 19.30
C ARG A 175 -1.18 -24.03 18.50
N ASP A 176 -1.50 -24.14 17.20
CA ASP A 176 -0.92 -25.16 16.33
C ASP A 176 0.55 -24.79 15.93
N PHE A 177 1.04 -23.62 16.39
CA PHE A 177 2.36 -23.04 16.18
C PHE A 177 3.03 -22.56 17.49
N ASP A 178 2.67 -23.14 18.64
CA ASP A 178 3.20 -22.71 19.95
C ASP A 178 4.74 -22.79 20.03
N ASP A 179 5.33 -23.77 19.37
CA ASP A 179 6.76 -24.00 19.25
C ASP A 179 7.50 -22.87 18.54
N LEU A 180 6.79 -22.12 17.69
CA LEU A 180 7.31 -20.94 16.99
C LEU A 180 7.23 -19.67 17.82
N ILE A 181 6.43 -19.63 18.88
CA ILE A 181 6.27 -18.40 19.69
C ILE A 181 7.53 -18.19 20.54
N ARG A 182 7.92 -16.92 20.71
CA ARG A 182 8.99 -16.48 21.62
C ARG A 182 8.40 -15.80 22.86
#